data_AF-A0A3C0MBP8-F1
#
_entry.id   AF-A0A3C0MBP8-F1
#
_cell.length_a   1.000
_cell.length_b   1.000
_cell.length_c   1.000
_cell.angle_alpha   90.00
_cell.angle_beta   90.00
_cell.angle_gamma   90.00
#
_symmetry.space_group_name_H-M   'P 1'
#
loop_
_entity.id
_entity.type
_entity.pdbx_description
1 polymer ?
#
loop_
_entity_poly.entity_id
_entity_poly.type
_entity_poly.pdbx_seq_one_letter_code
_entity_poly.pdbx_strand_id
1 'polypeptide(L)'
;MVTWLIFVLGVFAGAVFMAAYLAKPDRTVPSAPEPQPVEAQAAPDPPGDETVTAKLHRLAGEMEYFAENTAHPMELRDRREFQDAVALLADATAAPTEIVRNYAIGATWVLACASFVALPKRDDRHQVLKDTLAHLHQFRPWTVYYALRYISALEERPTVGAAFASVQDWWQENLIIPGAFKDYLDARQAAGDEPVFGDALSVPYAVPVAQIRKFLTFIDHDYARSLIEDLGDSGNIQVDTAYLSAFGRFWTPTHEGEALVLPESWKPVLAEAEGAILQAQPRSVLVLGENRTGKTAFLKLLATKFMADGWSVFEASGADLMSGQKYIGELEERVRRTMDELQPAKKAIWYVPDLAFTATAGKHQGQPASILDQILPAIQAGRLIILSEATLSAAARLIQERPAVRGAFEL
;
A
#
# COMPACT_ATOMS: atom_id res chain seq x y z
N MET A 1 37.38 0.14 33.66
CA MET A 1 36.84 -0.43 34.92
C MET A 1 35.44 0.04 35.30
N VAL A 2 34.90 1.13 34.73
CA VAL A 2 33.55 1.64 35.07
C VAL A 2 32.42 0.95 34.29
N THR A 3 32.69 0.48 33.07
CA THR A 3 31.67 -0.17 32.20
C THR A 3 31.25 -1.57 32.66
N TRP A 4 32.11 -2.28 33.38
CA TRP A 4 31.82 -3.63 33.89
C TRP A 4 30.94 -3.60 35.15
N LEU A 5 31.07 -2.55 35.97
CA LEU A 5 30.28 -2.35 37.19
C LEU A 5 28.80 -2.06 36.90
N ILE A 6 28.49 -1.34 35.82
CA ILE A 6 27.12 -1.02 35.41
C ILE A 6 26.39 -2.27 34.91
N PHE A 7 27.09 -3.15 34.20
CA PHE A 7 26.51 -4.41 33.69
C PHE A 7 26.20 -5.39 34.82
N VAL A 8 27.09 -5.50 35.83
CA VAL A 8 26.86 -6.37 37.00
C VAL A 8 25.73 -5.85 37.89
N LEU A 9 25.60 -4.52 38.07
CA LEU A 9 24.49 -3.91 38.80
C LEU A 9 23.14 -4.10 38.09
N GLY A 10 23.10 -4.03 36.76
CA GLY A 10 21.89 -4.27 35.97
C GLY A 10 21.38 -5.72 36.05
N VAL A 11 22.30 -6.70 36.00
CA VAL A 11 21.94 -8.12 36.12
C VAL A 11 21.46 -8.47 37.54
N PHE A 12 22.08 -7.88 38.57
CA PHE A 12 21.62 -8.07 39.96
C PHE A 12 20.25 -7.44 40.21
N ALA A 13 19.99 -6.24 39.67
CA ALA A 13 18.68 -5.60 39.79
C ALA A 13 17.57 -6.41 39.09
N GLY A 14 17.85 -6.99 37.92
CA GLY A 14 16.92 -7.85 37.19
C GLY A 14 16.60 -9.16 37.92
N ALA A 15 17.61 -9.80 38.53
CA ALA A 15 17.43 -11.04 39.30
C ALA A 15 16.62 -10.82 40.59
N VAL A 16 16.85 -9.70 41.28
CA VAL A 16 16.09 -9.33 42.50
C VAL A 16 14.64 -8.99 42.16
N PHE A 17 14.39 -8.30 41.04
CA PHE A 17 13.03 -7.97 40.61
C PHE A 17 12.24 -9.22 40.20
N MET A 18 12.89 -10.19 39.53
CA MET A 18 12.27 -11.47 39.15
C MET A 18 11.99 -12.37 40.37
N ALA A 19 12.92 -12.42 41.34
CA ALA A 19 12.71 -13.14 42.59
C ALA A 19 11.58 -12.52 43.45
N ALA A 20 11.46 -11.19 43.49
CA ALA A 20 10.36 -10.51 44.17
C ALA A 20 9.01 -10.69 43.46
N TYR A 21 9.01 -10.86 42.13
CA TYR A 21 7.78 -11.13 41.36
C TYR A 21 7.27 -12.57 41.56
N LEU A 22 8.20 -13.52 41.69
CA LEU A 22 7.90 -14.93 41.94
C LEU A 22 7.61 -15.24 43.42
N ALA A 23 8.01 -14.37 44.34
CA ALA A 23 7.77 -14.53 45.78
C ALA A 23 6.48 -13.87 46.29
N LYS A 24 5.53 -13.50 45.42
CA LYS A 24 4.22 -13.00 45.87
C LYS A 24 3.43 -14.17 46.50
N PRO A 25 2.97 -14.03 47.76
CA PRO A 25 2.19 -15.07 48.41
C PRO A 25 0.84 -15.24 47.69
N ASP A 26 0.39 -16.49 47.62
CA ASP A 26 -0.90 -16.90 47.06
C ASP A 26 -2.00 -15.94 47.54
N ARG A 27 -2.59 -15.24 46.57
CA ARG A 27 -3.86 -14.57 46.79
C ARG A 27 -4.87 -15.68 47.05
N THR A 28 -5.31 -15.79 48.30
CA THR A 28 -6.48 -16.55 48.69
C THR A 28 -7.64 -16.17 47.78
N VAL A 29 -7.96 -17.05 46.85
CA VAL A 29 -9.18 -17.01 46.04
C VAL A 29 -10.34 -17.12 47.03
N PRO A 30 -11.32 -16.19 47.05
CA PRO A 30 -12.51 -16.37 47.86
C PRO A 30 -13.18 -17.69 47.46
N SER A 31 -13.45 -18.54 48.44
CA SER A 31 -14.15 -19.82 48.26
C SER A 31 -15.46 -19.59 47.49
N ALA A 32 -15.58 -20.28 46.36
CA ALA A 32 -16.84 -20.37 45.61
C ALA A 32 -17.96 -20.84 46.56
N PRO A 33 -19.17 -20.27 46.48
CA PRO A 33 -20.31 -20.80 47.23
C PRO A 33 -20.58 -22.26 46.79
N GLU A 34 -20.95 -23.11 47.75
CA GLU A 34 -21.28 -24.52 47.53
C GLU A 34 -22.25 -24.68 46.34
N PRO A 35 -22.05 -25.72 45.50
CA PRO A 35 -22.94 -25.98 44.37
C PRO A 35 -24.35 -26.26 44.88
N GLN A 36 -25.29 -25.38 44.53
CA GLN A 36 -26.71 -25.66 44.65
C GLN A 36 -27.04 -26.88 43.77
N PRO A 37 -27.99 -27.74 44.18
CA PRO A 37 -28.41 -28.87 43.37
C PRO A 37 -28.87 -28.37 42.01
N VAL A 38 -28.19 -28.79 40.96
CA VAL A 38 -28.57 -28.51 39.57
C VAL A 38 -29.94 -29.14 39.36
N GLU A 39 -30.97 -28.30 39.22
CA GLU A 39 -32.25 -28.72 38.64
C GLU A 39 -31.95 -29.40 37.31
N ALA A 40 -32.45 -30.63 37.18
CA ALA A 40 -32.25 -31.49 36.03
C ALA A 40 -32.48 -30.69 34.73
N GLN A 41 -31.39 -30.43 34.00
CA GLN A 41 -31.48 -30.01 32.62
C GLN A 41 -32.32 -31.04 31.89
N ALA A 42 -33.41 -30.56 31.28
CA ALA A 42 -34.29 -31.34 30.46
C ALA A 42 -33.47 -32.18 29.47
N ALA A 43 -33.86 -33.44 29.33
CA ALA A 43 -33.24 -34.40 28.44
C ALA A 43 -33.01 -33.80 27.04
N PRO A 44 -31.91 -34.14 26.35
CA PRO A 44 -31.72 -33.74 24.98
C PRO A 44 -32.87 -34.26 24.11
N ASP A 45 -33.40 -33.39 23.26
CA ASP A 45 -34.36 -33.73 22.21
C ASP A 45 -33.87 -34.93 21.36
N PRO A 46 -34.77 -35.67 20.69
CA PRO A 46 -34.45 -36.91 19.98
C PRO A 46 -33.41 -36.67 18.86
N PRO A 47 -32.77 -37.72 18.30
CA PRO A 47 -31.74 -37.56 17.27
C PRO A 47 -32.38 -37.02 15.98
N GLY A 48 -32.44 -35.70 15.87
CA GLY A 48 -32.70 -34.98 14.63
C GLY A 48 -31.45 -34.99 13.77
N ASP A 49 -31.63 -35.05 12.46
CA ASP A 49 -30.55 -35.06 11.46
C ASP A 49 -29.45 -34.06 11.81
N GLU A 50 -28.24 -34.56 12.05
CA GLU A 50 -27.06 -33.74 12.36
C GLU A 50 -26.92 -32.61 11.32
N THR A 51 -26.88 -31.36 11.80
CA THR A 51 -26.80 -30.18 10.93
C THR A 51 -25.55 -30.24 10.05
N VAL A 52 -25.62 -29.64 8.86
CA VAL A 52 -24.49 -29.62 7.92
C VAL A 52 -23.26 -28.97 8.51
N THR A 53 -23.44 -27.89 9.27
CA THR A 53 -22.38 -27.23 10.06
C THR A 53 -21.73 -28.20 11.06
N ALA A 54 -22.51 -28.97 11.81
CA ALA A 54 -21.99 -29.97 12.76
C ALA A 54 -21.19 -31.07 12.05
N LYS A 55 -21.70 -31.59 10.92
CA LYS A 55 -20.98 -32.57 10.08
C LYS A 55 -19.64 -32.03 9.59
N LEU A 56 -19.61 -30.79 9.10
CA LEU A 56 -18.39 -30.16 8.61
C LEU A 56 -17.36 -29.95 9.73
N HIS A 57 -17.78 -29.53 10.92
CA HIS A 57 -16.88 -29.41 12.06
C HIS A 57 -16.32 -30.76 12.52
N ARG A 58 -17.14 -31.82 12.53
CA ARG A 58 -16.68 -33.17 12.84
C ARG A 58 -15.62 -33.64 11.85
N LEU A 59 -15.89 -33.51 10.54
CA LEU A 59 -14.93 -33.85 9.48
C LEU A 59 -13.65 -33.03 9.59
N ALA A 60 -13.74 -31.74 9.92
CA ALA A 60 -12.57 -30.89 10.15
C ALA A 60 -11.71 -31.39 11.32
N GLY A 61 -12.34 -31.79 12.43
CA GLY A 61 -11.64 -32.38 13.58
C GLY A 61 -10.97 -33.71 13.25
N GLU A 62 -11.62 -34.57 12.45
CA GLU A 62 -11.04 -35.83 11.97
C GLU A 62 -9.81 -35.63 11.07
N MET A 63 -9.76 -34.49 10.35
CA MET A 63 -8.63 -34.14 9.49
C MET A 63 -7.51 -33.37 10.21
N GLU A 64 -7.74 -32.81 11.39
CA GLU A 64 -6.84 -31.83 12.04
C GLU A 64 -5.41 -32.35 12.15
N TYR A 65 -5.22 -33.55 12.73
CA TYR A 65 -3.90 -34.15 12.86
C TYR A 65 -3.21 -34.37 11.51
N PHE A 66 -3.93 -34.86 10.50
CA PHE A 66 -3.33 -35.08 9.19
C PHE A 66 -2.96 -33.74 8.54
N ALA A 67 -3.86 -32.77 8.61
CA ALA A 67 -3.72 -31.45 8.02
C ALA A 67 -2.50 -30.70 8.57
N GLU A 68 -2.15 -30.91 9.84
CA GLU A 68 -0.94 -30.36 10.46
C GLU A 68 0.36 -31.07 10.05
N ASN A 69 0.28 -32.30 9.53
CA ASN A 69 1.46 -33.15 9.26
C ASN A 69 1.70 -33.43 7.76
N THR A 70 0.84 -32.95 6.86
CA THR A 70 1.02 -33.11 5.42
C THR A 70 1.94 -32.05 4.83
N ALA A 71 2.70 -32.42 3.80
CA ALA A 71 3.70 -31.56 3.16
C ALA A 71 3.19 -30.88 1.88
N HIS A 72 2.06 -31.32 1.32
CA HIS A 72 1.59 -30.83 0.02
C HIS A 72 0.07 -30.75 -0.08
N PRO A 73 -0.51 -29.66 -0.64
CA PRO A 73 -1.96 -29.46 -0.68
C PRO A 73 -2.71 -30.55 -1.43
N MET A 74 -2.09 -31.23 -2.40
CA MET A 74 -2.75 -32.32 -3.14
C MET A 74 -3.04 -33.55 -2.28
N GLU A 75 -2.25 -33.83 -1.24
CA GLU A 75 -2.46 -35.00 -0.37
C GLU A 75 -3.79 -34.91 0.40
N LEU A 76 -4.30 -33.69 0.65
CA LEU A 76 -5.64 -33.50 1.22
C LEU A 76 -6.74 -34.02 0.29
N ARG A 77 -6.55 -33.96 -1.04
CA ARG A 77 -7.60 -34.38 -2.00
C ARG A 77 -7.86 -35.88 -1.97
N ASP A 78 -6.87 -36.65 -1.55
CA ASP A 78 -6.94 -38.11 -1.51
C ASP A 78 -7.59 -38.62 -0.21
N ARG A 79 -7.82 -37.73 0.76
CA ARG A 79 -8.49 -38.06 2.02
C ARG A 79 -9.98 -38.19 1.84
N ARG A 80 -10.53 -39.28 2.37
CA ARG A 80 -11.97 -39.55 2.32
C ARG A 80 -12.77 -38.47 3.06
N GLU A 81 -12.29 -38.05 4.23
CA GLU A 81 -12.95 -37.03 5.06
C GLU A 81 -13.02 -35.67 4.33
N PHE A 82 -11.97 -35.35 3.57
CA PHE A 82 -11.93 -34.15 2.74
C PHE A 82 -12.92 -34.25 1.57
N GLN A 83 -12.97 -35.40 0.89
CA GLN A 83 -13.92 -35.65 -0.20
C GLN A 83 -15.38 -35.58 0.30
N ASP A 84 -15.65 -36.12 1.49
CA ASP A 84 -16.96 -36.05 2.13
C ASP A 84 -17.36 -34.60 2.46
N ALA A 85 -16.42 -33.80 2.98
CA ALA A 85 -16.65 -32.36 3.22
C ALA A 85 -16.91 -31.59 1.91
N VAL A 86 -16.14 -31.89 0.85
CA VAL A 86 -16.35 -31.31 -0.48
C VAL A 86 -17.71 -31.70 -1.05
N ALA A 87 -18.16 -32.94 -0.86
CA ALA A 87 -19.46 -33.40 -1.33
C ALA A 87 -20.61 -32.66 -0.62
N LEU A 88 -20.51 -32.50 0.70
CA LEU A 88 -21.49 -31.73 1.49
C LEU A 88 -21.55 -30.26 1.05
N LEU A 89 -20.39 -29.63 0.81
CA LEU A 89 -20.32 -28.23 0.38
C LEU A 89 -20.72 -28.02 -1.08
N ALA A 90 -20.61 -29.05 -1.93
CA ALA A 90 -21.02 -28.98 -3.33
C ALA A 90 -22.54 -29.11 -3.50
N ASP A 91 -23.22 -29.79 -2.57
CA ASP A 91 -24.67 -29.91 -2.58
C ASP A 91 -25.33 -28.60 -2.13
N ALA A 92 -25.96 -27.88 -3.06
CA ALA A 92 -26.65 -26.63 -2.77
C ALA A 92 -27.89 -26.80 -1.88
N THR A 93 -28.47 -28.00 -1.80
CA THR A 93 -29.60 -28.29 -0.91
C THR A 93 -29.15 -28.49 0.53
N ALA A 94 -27.98 -29.09 0.72
CA ALA A 94 -27.38 -29.28 2.05
C ALA A 94 -26.68 -28.00 2.54
N ALA A 95 -25.86 -27.36 1.70
CA ALA A 95 -25.08 -26.18 2.03
C ALA A 95 -25.50 -24.98 1.14
N PRO A 96 -26.29 -24.03 1.68
CA PRO A 96 -26.55 -22.75 1.04
C PRO A 96 -25.26 -21.97 0.76
N THR A 97 -25.28 -21.09 -0.25
CA THR A 97 -24.12 -20.31 -0.69
C THR A 97 -23.46 -19.52 0.44
N GLU A 98 -24.26 -19.00 1.38
CA GLU A 98 -23.76 -18.26 2.55
C GLU A 98 -22.89 -19.14 3.45
N ILE A 99 -23.27 -20.40 3.67
CA ILE A 99 -22.48 -21.34 4.45
C ILE A 99 -21.14 -21.62 3.75
N VAL A 100 -21.19 -21.90 2.44
CA VAL A 100 -19.97 -22.15 1.66
C VAL A 100 -19.05 -20.92 1.65
N ARG A 101 -19.60 -19.72 1.48
CA ARG A 101 -18.87 -18.45 1.56
C ARG A 101 -18.19 -18.29 2.92
N ASN A 102 -18.93 -18.49 4.02
CA ASN A 102 -18.43 -18.34 5.38
C ASN A 102 -17.28 -19.31 5.69
N TYR A 103 -17.33 -20.54 5.17
CA TYR A 103 -16.22 -21.48 5.29
C TYR A 103 -15.05 -21.14 4.36
N ALA A 104 -15.31 -20.68 3.13
CA ALA A 104 -14.27 -20.27 2.17
C ALA A 104 -13.40 -19.12 2.70
N ILE A 105 -14.00 -18.13 3.36
CA ILE A 105 -13.28 -16.99 3.97
C ILE A 105 -12.99 -17.19 5.46
N GLY A 106 -13.38 -18.33 6.01
CA GLY A 106 -13.35 -18.60 7.46
C GLY A 106 -11.98 -18.99 7.99
N ALA A 107 -11.88 -19.09 9.32
CA ALA A 107 -10.64 -19.43 10.02
C ALA A 107 -10.20 -20.90 9.85
N THR A 108 -11.14 -21.82 9.60
CA THR A 108 -10.84 -23.25 9.44
C THR A 108 -10.31 -23.52 8.04
N TRP A 109 -8.99 -23.42 7.89
CA TRP A 109 -8.33 -23.47 6.59
C TRP A 109 -8.59 -24.76 5.79
N VAL A 110 -8.78 -25.91 6.44
CA VAL A 110 -9.13 -27.17 5.76
C VAL A 110 -10.50 -27.10 5.09
N LEU A 111 -11.49 -26.53 5.80
CA LEU A 111 -12.83 -26.30 5.25
C LEU A 111 -12.83 -25.19 4.20
N ALA A 112 -11.95 -24.19 4.32
CA ALA A 112 -11.75 -23.20 3.27
C ALA A 112 -11.24 -23.87 1.98
N CYS A 113 -10.23 -24.74 2.08
CA CYS A 113 -9.75 -25.54 0.96
C CYS A 113 -10.88 -26.41 0.36
N ALA A 114 -11.66 -27.11 1.19
CA ALA A 114 -12.79 -27.92 0.73
C ALA A 114 -13.86 -27.08 0.02
N SER A 115 -14.13 -25.86 0.52
CA SER A 115 -15.08 -24.92 -0.09
C SER A 115 -14.63 -24.51 -1.50
N PHE A 116 -13.36 -24.16 -1.69
CA PHE A 116 -12.83 -23.82 -3.02
C PHE A 116 -12.79 -25.01 -3.99
N VAL A 117 -12.71 -26.25 -3.50
CA VAL A 117 -12.85 -27.45 -4.34
C VAL A 117 -14.31 -27.74 -4.69
N ALA A 118 -15.24 -27.39 -3.80
CA ALA A 118 -16.68 -27.57 -4.00
C ALA A 118 -17.28 -26.51 -4.95
N LEU A 119 -16.84 -25.26 -4.86
CA LEU A 119 -17.40 -24.13 -5.62
C LEU A 119 -17.49 -24.38 -7.14
N PRO A 120 -16.46 -24.93 -7.84
CA PRO A 120 -16.57 -25.23 -9.26
C PRO A 120 -17.70 -26.21 -9.63
N LYS A 121 -18.28 -26.94 -8.67
CA LYS A 121 -19.39 -27.88 -8.89
C LYS A 121 -20.77 -27.25 -8.69
N ARG A 122 -20.84 -25.97 -8.29
CA ARG A 122 -22.09 -25.27 -7.94
C ARG A 122 -22.46 -24.21 -8.97
N ASP A 123 -23.76 -24.04 -9.21
CA ASP A 123 -24.27 -23.03 -10.14
C ASP A 123 -24.17 -21.59 -9.61
N ASP A 124 -24.14 -21.42 -8.27
CA ASP A 124 -24.06 -20.13 -7.58
C ASP A 124 -22.62 -19.67 -7.30
N ARG A 125 -21.62 -20.34 -7.88
CA ARG A 125 -20.20 -20.15 -7.63
C ARG A 125 -19.73 -18.70 -7.73
N HIS A 126 -20.21 -17.95 -8.72
CA HIS A 126 -19.86 -16.55 -8.96
C HIS A 126 -20.14 -15.62 -7.79
N GLN A 127 -21.11 -15.94 -6.93
CA GLN A 127 -21.45 -15.09 -5.79
C GLN A 127 -20.29 -14.95 -4.80
N VAL A 128 -19.37 -15.92 -4.75
CA VAL A 128 -18.25 -15.97 -3.77
C VAL A 128 -16.99 -15.28 -4.32
N LEU A 129 -16.91 -14.98 -5.63
CA LEU A 129 -15.72 -14.43 -6.28
C LEU A 129 -15.25 -13.11 -5.66
N LYS A 130 -16.15 -12.14 -5.46
CA LYS A 130 -15.80 -10.81 -4.93
C LYS A 130 -15.14 -10.90 -3.56
N ASP A 131 -15.71 -11.70 -2.66
CA ASP A 131 -15.17 -11.87 -1.31
C ASP A 131 -13.88 -12.68 -1.32
N THR A 132 -13.75 -13.65 -2.24
CA THR A 132 -12.52 -14.41 -2.44
C THR A 132 -11.35 -13.48 -2.79
N LEU A 133 -11.54 -12.59 -3.77
CA LEU A 133 -10.50 -11.63 -4.18
C LEU A 133 -10.17 -10.65 -3.04
N ALA A 134 -11.19 -10.17 -2.32
CA ALA A 134 -11.01 -9.23 -1.22
C ALA A 134 -10.22 -9.82 -0.04
N HIS A 135 -10.34 -11.12 0.22
CA HIS A 135 -9.70 -11.79 1.36
C HIS A 135 -8.47 -12.64 1.00
N LEU A 136 -8.07 -12.68 -0.28
CA LEU A 136 -6.97 -13.54 -0.75
C LEU A 136 -5.67 -13.31 0.05
N HIS A 137 -5.39 -12.07 0.45
CA HIS A 137 -4.24 -11.71 1.29
C HIS A 137 -4.24 -12.34 2.70
N GLN A 138 -5.40 -12.71 3.22
CA GLN A 138 -5.57 -13.28 4.57
C GLN A 138 -5.47 -14.81 4.58
N PHE A 139 -5.55 -15.43 3.40
CA PHE A 139 -5.58 -16.87 3.26
C PHE A 139 -4.24 -17.50 3.60
N ARG A 140 -4.31 -18.70 4.18
CA ARG A 140 -3.14 -19.57 4.37
C ARG A 140 -2.61 -20.00 2.99
N PRO A 141 -1.31 -20.34 2.86
CA PRO A 141 -0.71 -20.71 1.58
C PRO A 141 -1.48 -21.76 0.77
N TRP A 142 -2.02 -22.79 1.43
CA TRP A 142 -2.77 -23.84 0.74
C TRP A 142 -4.18 -23.38 0.36
N THR A 143 -4.79 -22.51 1.15
CA THR A 143 -6.06 -21.88 0.80
C THR A 143 -5.89 -20.99 -0.44
N VAL A 144 -4.78 -20.26 -0.56
CA VAL A 144 -4.43 -19.50 -1.79
C VAL A 144 -4.33 -20.45 -2.99
N TYR A 145 -3.64 -21.59 -2.85
CA TYR A 145 -3.53 -22.61 -3.92
C TYR A 145 -4.89 -23.08 -4.46
N TYR A 146 -5.86 -23.33 -3.57
CA TYR A 146 -7.21 -23.75 -3.98
C TYR A 146 -8.06 -22.58 -4.49
N ALA A 147 -7.96 -21.40 -3.89
CA ALA A 147 -8.68 -20.20 -4.32
C ALA A 147 -8.31 -19.80 -5.75
N LEU A 148 -7.02 -19.84 -6.11
CA LEU A 148 -6.57 -19.54 -7.48
C LEU A 148 -7.12 -20.53 -8.51
N ARG A 149 -7.18 -21.83 -8.17
CA ARG A 149 -7.79 -22.85 -9.04
C ARG A 149 -9.30 -22.62 -9.20
N TYR A 150 -9.99 -22.23 -8.14
CA TYR A 150 -11.40 -21.84 -8.20
C TYR A 150 -11.60 -20.65 -9.15
N ILE A 151 -10.81 -19.58 -8.99
CA ILE A 151 -10.90 -18.38 -9.86
C ILE A 151 -10.70 -18.75 -11.33
N SER A 152 -9.72 -19.60 -11.63
CA SER A 152 -9.45 -20.07 -13.00
C SER A 152 -10.51 -20.99 -13.58
N ALA A 153 -11.33 -21.63 -12.74
CA ALA A 153 -12.37 -22.57 -13.17
C ALA A 153 -13.72 -21.91 -13.51
N LEU A 154 -13.87 -20.60 -13.24
CA LEU A 154 -15.10 -19.86 -13.55
C LEU A 154 -15.32 -19.70 -15.06
N GLU A 155 -16.57 -19.57 -15.50
CA GLU A 155 -16.88 -19.22 -16.89
C GLU A 155 -16.60 -17.74 -17.15
N GLU A 156 -17.17 -16.88 -16.30
CA GLU A 156 -16.90 -15.44 -16.26
C GLU A 156 -15.80 -15.16 -15.23
N ARG A 157 -14.57 -15.03 -15.73
CA ARG A 157 -13.37 -14.92 -14.90
C ARG A 157 -12.97 -13.45 -14.76
N PRO A 158 -12.39 -13.06 -13.61
CA PRO A 158 -11.83 -11.72 -13.47
C PRO A 158 -10.60 -11.55 -14.38
N THR A 159 -10.15 -10.31 -14.54
CA THR A 159 -8.88 -10.01 -15.22
C THR A 159 -7.73 -10.80 -14.61
N VAL A 160 -6.72 -11.18 -15.41
CA VAL A 160 -5.61 -12.00 -14.93
C VAL A 160 -4.91 -11.34 -13.73
N GLY A 161 -4.74 -10.02 -13.76
CA GLY A 161 -4.14 -9.23 -12.70
C GLY A 161 -4.93 -9.19 -11.38
N ALA A 162 -6.22 -9.55 -11.37
CA ALA A 162 -7.06 -9.44 -10.17
C ALA A 162 -6.55 -10.23 -8.96
N ALA A 163 -5.98 -11.42 -9.19
CA ALA A 163 -5.40 -12.24 -8.13
C ALA A 163 -4.11 -11.64 -7.53
N PHE A 164 -3.46 -10.72 -8.24
CA PHE A 164 -2.23 -10.07 -7.78
C PHE A 164 -2.48 -8.77 -7.01
N ALA A 165 -3.71 -8.24 -7.05
CA ALA A 165 -4.05 -6.97 -6.42
C ALA A 165 -3.78 -6.95 -4.91
N SER A 166 -3.87 -8.08 -4.22
CA SER A 166 -3.68 -8.16 -2.76
C SER A 166 -2.41 -8.93 -2.34
N VAL A 167 -1.37 -8.94 -3.17
CA VAL A 167 -0.09 -9.60 -2.88
C VAL A 167 0.48 -9.20 -1.52
N GLN A 168 1.14 -10.12 -0.82
CA GLN A 168 1.81 -9.85 0.46
C GLN A 168 3.32 -9.94 0.32
N ASP A 169 4.06 -9.14 1.11
CA ASP A 169 5.53 -9.08 1.02
C ASP A 169 6.23 -10.42 1.30
N TRP A 170 5.67 -11.23 2.19
CA TRP A 170 6.23 -12.53 2.57
C TRP A 170 5.93 -13.64 1.55
N TRP A 171 5.06 -13.40 0.55
CA TRP A 171 4.67 -14.45 -0.41
C TRP A 171 5.82 -14.94 -1.27
N GLN A 172 6.76 -14.05 -1.62
CA GLN A 172 7.96 -14.41 -2.40
C GLN A 172 8.89 -15.39 -1.64
N GLU A 173 8.83 -15.39 -0.30
CA GLU A 173 9.65 -16.26 0.57
C GLU A 173 8.94 -17.58 0.88
N ASN A 174 7.66 -17.71 0.50
CA ASN A 174 6.89 -18.92 0.73
C ASN A 174 7.17 -19.99 -0.34
N LEU A 175 7.23 -21.26 0.07
CA LEU A 175 7.53 -22.38 -0.84
C LEU A 175 6.38 -22.77 -1.78
N ILE A 176 5.13 -22.43 -1.43
CA ILE A 176 3.92 -22.88 -2.15
C ILE A 176 3.34 -21.76 -3.02
N ILE A 177 3.28 -20.53 -2.50
CA ILE A 177 2.55 -19.43 -3.15
C ILE A 177 3.09 -19.08 -4.53
N PRO A 178 4.42 -18.91 -4.76
CA PRO A 178 4.93 -18.61 -6.09
C PRO A 178 4.59 -19.71 -7.12
N GLY A 179 4.68 -20.98 -6.71
CA GLY A 179 4.28 -22.12 -7.55
C GLY A 179 2.79 -22.10 -7.87
N ALA A 180 1.94 -21.79 -6.88
CA ALA A 180 0.50 -21.67 -7.09
C ALA A 180 0.12 -20.53 -8.05
N PHE A 181 0.83 -19.40 -8.00
CA PHE A 181 0.63 -18.31 -8.96
C PHE A 181 1.16 -18.65 -10.36
N LYS A 182 2.23 -19.45 -10.47
CA LYS A 182 2.67 -19.98 -11.76
C LYS A 182 1.62 -20.89 -12.39
N ASP A 183 1.11 -21.87 -11.63
CA ASP A 183 -0.01 -22.74 -12.04
C ASP A 183 -1.24 -21.93 -12.48
N TYR A 184 -1.54 -20.85 -11.74
CA TYR A 184 -2.62 -19.93 -12.08
C TYR A 184 -2.38 -19.31 -13.45
N LEU A 185 -1.22 -18.67 -13.67
CA LEU A 185 -0.88 -18.04 -14.94
C LEU A 185 -0.88 -19.03 -16.11
N ASP A 186 -0.36 -20.24 -15.92
CA ASP A 186 -0.40 -21.32 -16.92
C ASP A 186 -1.86 -21.65 -17.31
N ALA A 187 -2.76 -21.73 -16.33
CA ALA A 187 -4.18 -21.98 -16.56
C ALA A 187 -4.87 -20.81 -17.27
N ARG A 188 -4.55 -19.55 -16.91
CA ARG A 188 -5.07 -18.34 -17.60
C ARG A 188 -4.61 -18.30 -19.05
N GLN A 189 -3.33 -18.63 -19.29
CA GLN A 189 -2.75 -18.65 -20.62
C GLN A 189 -3.36 -19.75 -21.50
N ALA A 190 -3.53 -20.96 -20.96
CA ALA A 190 -4.19 -22.06 -21.67
C ALA A 190 -5.64 -21.73 -22.04
N ALA A 191 -6.31 -20.90 -21.24
CA ALA A 191 -7.67 -20.43 -21.50
C ALA A 191 -7.75 -19.23 -22.46
N GLY A 192 -6.61 -18.66 -22.87
CA GLY A 192 -6.53 -17.53 -23.80
C GLY A 192 -6.89 -16.17 -23.19
N ASP A 193 -6.79 -16.02 -21.87
CA ASP A 193 -7.14 -14.78 -21.17
C ASP A 193 -6.07 -13.69 -21.34
N GLU A 194 -6.47 -12.45 -21.54
CA GLU A 194 -5.51 -11.35 -21.72
C GLU A 194 -4.81 -10.97 -20.39
N PRO A 195 -3.45 -10.86 -20.35
CA PRO A 195 -2.69 -10.61 -19.14
C PRO A 195 -2.70 -9.13 -18.73
N VAL A 196 -3.87 -8.61 -18.36
CA VAL A 196 -4.08 -7.22 -17.92
C VAL A 196 -4.66 -7.16 -16.50
N PHE A 197 -4.51 -6.03 -15.83
CA PHE A 197 -5.16 -5.72 -14.56
C PHE A 197 -6.57 -5.16 -14.74
N GLY A 198 -6.80 -4.31 -15.74
CA GLY A 198 -8.07 -3.58 -15.88
C GLY A 198 -8.43 -2.85 -14.58
N ASP A 199 -9.66 -2.99 -14.10
CA ASP A 199 -10.14 -2.33 -12.87
C ASP A 199 -9.58 -2.91 -11.56
N ALA A 200 -8.79 -3.99 -11.62
CA ALA A 200 -8.26 -4.66 -10.44
C ALA A 200 -7.34 -3.81 -9.56
N LEU A 201 -6.76 -2.72 -10.09
CA LEU A 201 -5.91 -1.81 -9.32
C LEU A 201 -6.72 -0.75 -8.56
N SER A 202 -8.01 -0.59 -8.87
CA SER A 202 -8.88 0.45 -8.27
C SER A 202 -9.68 -0.06 -7.07
N VAL A 203 -9.48 -1.33 -6.67
CA VAL A 203 -10.21 -1.95 -5.57
C VAL A 203 -9.64 -1.54 -4.20
N PRO A 204 -10.45 -1.47 -3.12
CA PRO A 204 -10.00 -0.95 -1.82
C PRO A 204 -8.86 -1.75 -1.16
N TYR A 205 -8.71 -3.01 -1.53
CA TYR A 205 -7.69 -3.93 -1.00
C TYR A 205 -6.47 -4.05 -1.92
N ALA A 206 -6.38 -3.23 -2.99
CA ALA A 206 -5.21 -3.21 -3.85
C ALA A 206 -3.99 -2.69 -3.08
N VAL A 207 -2.90 -3.45 -3.13
CA VAL A 207 -1.60 -3.05 -2.57
C VAL A 207 -0.84 -2.15 -3.56
N PRO A 208 0.18 -1.40 -3.11
CA PRO A 208 0.95 -0.54 -4.00
C PRO A 208 1.51 -1.29 -5.21
N VAL A 209 1.50 -0.65 -6.39
CA VAL A 209 1.98 -1.24 -7.65
C VAL A 209 3.42 -1.75 -7.54
N ALA A 210 4.27 -1.07 -6.77
CA ALA A 210 5.64 -1.49 -6.50
C ALA A 210 5.72 -2.89 -5.87
N GLN A 211 4.82 -3.19 -4.93
CA GLN A 211 4.75 -4.47 -4.24
C GLN A 211 4.25 -5.57 -5.19
N ILE A 212 3.22 -5.27 -5.98
CA ILE A 212 2.71 -6.18 -7.03
C ILE A 212 3.83 -6.52 -8.03
N ARG A 213 4.53 -5.50 -8.52
CA ARG A 213 5.65 -5.66 -9.46
C ARG A 213 6.76 -6.51 -8.88
N LYS A 214 7.16 -6.27 -7.63
CA LYS A 214 8.21 -7.05 -6.96
C LYS A 214 7.88 -8.55 -6.96
N PHE A 215 6.64 -8.90 -6.65
CA PHE A 215 6.21 -10.29 -6.66
C PHE A 215 6.11 -10.87 -8.07
N LEU A 216 5.58 -10.11 -9.04
CA LEU A 216 5.54 -10.54 -10.44
C LEU A 216 6.95 -10.79 -11.02
N THR A 217 7.94 -9.95 -10.70
CA THR A 217 9.34 -10.13 -11.13
C THR A 217 9.95 -11.42 -10.58
N PHE A 218 9.46 -11.90 -9.43
CA PHE A 218 9.90 -13.17 -8.86
C PHE A 218 9.33 -14.40 -9.60
N ILE A 219 8.23 -14.23 -10.32
CA ILE A 219 7.56 -15.31 -11.06
C ILE A 219 8.12 -15.37 -12.48
N ASP A 220 8.88 -16.43 -12.78
CA ASP A 220 9.37 -16.70 -14.12
C ASP A 220 8.24 -17.25 -15.02
N HIS A 221 7.51 -16.32 -15.68
CA HIS A 221 6.39 -16.61 -16.58
C HIS A 221 6.14 -15.46 -17.60
N ASP A 222 5.73 -15.78 -18.84
CA ASP A 222 5.44 -14.78 -19.90
C ASP A 222 4.34 -13.78 -19.48
N TYR A 223 3.19 -14.28 -19.00
CA TYR A 223 2.11 -13.41 -18.50
C TYR A 223 2.54 -12.52 -17.33
N ALA A 224 3.48 -12.95 -16.48
CA ALA A 224 3.97 -12.09 -15.41
C ALA A 224 4.72 -10.88 -16.01
N ARG A 225 5.50 -11.08 -17.08
CA ARG A 225 6.15 -9.98 -17.82
C ARG A 225 5.12 -9.06 -18.47
N SER A 226 4.10 -9.59 -19.15
CA SER A 226 3.04 -8.76 -19.74
C SER A 226 2.24 -7.98 -18.69
N LEU A 227 1.97 -8.57 -17.53
CA LEU A 227 1.35 -7.86 -16.40
C LEU A 227 2.26 -6.73 -15.87
N ILE A 228 3.58 -6.95 -15.80
CA ILE A 228 4.55 -5.90 -15.41
C ILE A 228 4.53 -4.74 -16.42
N GLU A 229 4.37 -5.03 -17.71
CA GLU A 229 4.21 -4.05 -18.78
C GLU A 229 2.88 -3.30 -18.68
N ASP A 230 1.77 -4.00 -18.39
CA ASP A 230 0.43 -3.43 -18.19
C ASP A 230 0.36 -2.51 -16.97
N LEU A 231 1.12 -2.81 -15.90
CA LEU A 231 1.32 -1.87 -14.78
C LEU A 231 1.98 -0.54 -15.21
N GLY A 232 2.51 -0.46 -16.44
CA GLY A 232 3.27 0.67 -16.99
C GLY A 232 4.58 0.93 -16.24
N ASP A 233 5.30 2.00 -16.56
CA ASP A 233 6.41 2.50 -15.71
C ASP A 233 5.91 3.07 -14.37
N SER A 234 4.61 2.97 -14.12
CA SER A 234 3.91 3.52 -12.97
C SER A 234 4.22 2.82 -11.64
N GLY A 235 5.01 1.75 -11.67
CA GLY A 235 5.37 0.97 -10.48
C GLY A 235 6.28 1.66 -9.46
N ASN A 236 6.68 2.91 -9.70
CA ASN A 236 7.44 3.74 -8.77
C ASN A 236 6.69 5.03 -8.36
N ILE A 237 5.39 5.12 -8.65
CA ILE A 237 4.59 6.34 -8.49
C ILE A 237 3.93 6.40 -7.10
N GLN A 238 4.73 6.28 -6.05
CA GLN A 238 4.40 6.96 -4.80
C GLN A 238 5.59 7.79 -4.39
N VAL A 239 5.30 9.02 -3.99
CA VAL A 239 6.29 9.93 -3.41
C VAL A 239 6.75 9.30 -2.09
N ASP A 240 8.06 9.12 -1.89
CA ASP A 240 8.63 8.70 -0.60
C ASP A 240 8.43 9.83 0.44
N THR A 241 7.23 9.88 1.01
CA THR A 241 6.83 10.92 1.96
C THR A 241 7.64 10.85 3.24
N ALA A 242 8.12 9.67 3.64
CA ALA A 242 8.96 9.48 4.81
C ALA A 242 10.33 10.13 4.62
N TYR A 243 10.97 9.92 3.47
CA TYR A 243 12.23 10.58 3.12
C TYR A 243 12.09 12.11 3.06
N LEU A 244 11.09 12.60 2.34
CA LEU A 244 10.90 14.04 2.13
C LEU A 244 10.53 14.76 3.44
N SER A 245 9.73 14.14 4.29
CA SER A 245 9.35 14.71 5.60
C SER A 245 10.52 14.81 6.59
N ALA A 246 11.68 14.22 6.30
CA ALA A 246 12.87 14.35 7.14
C ALA A 246 13.51 15.75 7.05
N PHE A 247 13.20 16.53 6.01
CA PHE A 247 13.76 17.87 5.81
C PHE A 247 12.77 18.90 5.27
N GLY A 248 11.62 18.51 4.75
CA GLY A 248 10.55 19.44 4.38
C GLY A 248 9.22 19.05 4.99
N ARG A 249 8.14 19.66 4.48
CA ARG A 249 6.78 19.39 4.94
C ARG A 249 5.82 19.25 3.77
N PHE A 250 4.85 18.35 3.89
CA PHE A 250 3.73 18.31 2.95
C PHE A 250 2.65 19.29 3.37
N TRP A 251 2.08 19.99 2.40
CA TRP A 251 0.87 20.76 2.64
C TRP A 251 -0.28 19.80 2.92
N THR A 252 -1.06 20.13 3.93
CA THR A 252 -2.27 19.39 4.25
C THR A 252 -3.47 20.24 3.84
N PRO A 253 -4.56 19.63 3.35
CA PRO A 253 -5.84 20.30 3.23
C PRO A 253 -6.27 20.75 4.63
N THR A 254 -5.93 21.98 4.98
CA THR A 254 -6.21 22.59 6.28
C THR A 254 -7.44 23.48 6.12
N HIS A 255 -8.21 23.62 7.19
CA HIS A 255 -9.35 24.55 7.26
C HIS A 255 -8.96 25.99 6.88
N GLU A 256 -7.68 26.37 6.98
CA GLU A 256 -7.15 27.66 6.51
C GLU A 256 -7.26 27.85 4.99
N GLY A 257 -7.06 26.80 4.19
CA GLY A 257 -7.19 26.87 2.73
C GLY A 257 -8.66 27.00 2.30
N GLU A 258 -9.57 26.36 3.03
CA GLU A 258 -11.02 26.50 2.85
C GLU A 258 -11.53 27.88 3.28
N ALA A 259 -10.85 28.53 4.23
CA ALA A 259 -11.15 29.89 4.68
C ALA A 259 -10.62 30.98 3.72
N LEU A 260 -9.77 30.64 2.75
CA LEU A 260 -9.31 31.59 1.74
C LEU A 260 -10.43 31.86 0.74
N VAL A 261 -10.95 33.08 0.77
CA VAL A 261 -11.91 33.54 -0.24
C VAL A 261 -11.16 33.82 -1.54
N LEU A 262 -11.50 33.09 -2.60
CA LEU A 262 -10.97 33.32 -3.94
C LEU A 262 -11.52 34.65 -4.51
N PRO A 263 -10.68 35.70 -4.70
CA PRO A 263 -11.13 36.92 -5.33
C PRO A 263 -11.46 36.68 -6.81
N GLU A 264 -12.53 37.29 -7.32
CA GLU A 264 -12.90 37.20 -8.75
C GLU A 264 -11.77 37.63 -9.69
N SER A 265 -10.96 38.61 -9.28
CA SER A 265 -9.81 39.09 -10.05
C SER A 265 -8.68 38.07 -10.21
N TRP A 266 -8.61 37.05 -9.35
CA TRP A 266 -7.56 36.03 -9.40
C TRP A 266 -7.95 34.82 -10.24
N LYS A 267 -9.25 34.61 -10.53
CA LYS A 267 -9.73 33.48 -11.33
C LYS A 267 -9.02 33.32 -12.69
N PRO A 268 -8.87 34.36 -13.54
CA PRO A 268 -8.20 34.18 -14.83
C PRO A 268 -6.73 33.79 -14.66
N VAL A 269 -6.03 34.42 -13.72
CA VAL A 269 -4.60 34.17 -13.45
C VAL A 269 -4.38 32.78 -12.84
N LEU A 270 -5.28 32.30 -11.98
CA LEU A 270 -5.25 30.93 -11.47
C LEU A 270 -5.48 29.91 -12.58
N ALA A 271 -6.42 30.17 -13.49
CA ALA A 271 -6.67 29.28 -14.62
C ALA A 271 -5.46 29.21 -15.57
N GLU A 272 -4.75 30.32 -15.76
CA GLU A 272 -3.50 30.36 -16.52
C GLU A 272 -2.39 29.55 -15.83
N ALA A 273 -2.19 29.74 -14.52
CA ALA A 273 -1.22 28.98 -13.75
C ALA A 273 -1.52 27.47 -13.71
N GLU A 274 -2.81 27.11 -13.56
CA GLU A 274 -3.29 25.73 -13.62
C GLU A 274 -3.04 25.12 -15.01
N GLY A 275 -3.38 25.87 -16.06
CA GLY A 275 -3.14 25.49 -17.44
C GLY A 275 -1.65 25.26 -17.74
N ALA A 276 -0.76 26.08 -17.20
CA ALA A 276 0.70 25.95 -17.37
C ALA A 276 1.27 24.66 -16.75
N ILE A 277 0.71 24.21 -15.62
CA ILE A 277 1.12 22.97 -14.94
C ILE A 277 0.57 21.74 -15.66
N LEU A 278 -0.64 21.82 -16.22
CA LEU A 278 -1.33 20.71 -16.86
C LEU A 278 -0.99 20.49 -18.35
N GLN A 279 -0.07 21.28 -18.92
CA GLN A 279 0.36 21.09 -20.32
C GLN A 279 1.10 19.77 -20.52
N ALA A 280 1.17 19.30 -21.77
CA ALA A 280 1.93 18.11 -22.15
C ALA A 280 3.41 18.19 -21.73
N GLN A 281 3.97 19.41 -21.69
CA GLN A 281 5.24 19.72 -21.04
C GLN A 281 4.95 20.70 -19.89
N PRO A 282 4.82 20.23 -18.64
CA PRO A 282 4.48 21.07 -17.49
C PRO A 282 5.49 22.21 -17.30
N ARG A 283 4.99 23.39 -16.96
CA ARG A 283 5.82 24.54 -16.60
C ARG A 283 5.72 24.83 -15.12
N SER A 284 6.84 25.26 -14.54
CA SER A 284 6.86 25.76 -13.16
C SER A 284 6.24 27.16 -13.10
N VAL A 285 5.71 27.55 -11.96
CA VAL A 285 5.02 28.84 -11.77
C VAL A 285 5.76 29.68 -10.74
N LEU A 286 6.06 30.93 -11.07
CA LEU A 286 6.67 31.90 -10.18
C LEU A 286 5.76 33.13 -10.04
N VAL A 287 5.05 33.22 -8.92
CA VAL A 287 4.09 34.31 -8.67
C VAL A 287 4.82 35.59 -8.27
N LEU A 288 4.59 36.66 -9.03
CA LEU A 288 5.23 37.96 -8.83
C LEU A 288 4.29 38.96 -8.14
N GLY A 289 4.84 39.73 -7.20
CA GLY A 289 4.09 40.81 -6.55
C GLY A 289 4.80 41.40 -5.34
N GLU A 290 4.40 42.60 -4.94
CA GLU A 290 4.97 43.27 -3.76
C GLU A 290 4.69 42.49 -2.47
N ASN A 291 5.40 42.84 -1.40
CA ASN A 291 5.19 42.20 -0.11
C ASN A 291 3.75 42.43 0.39
N ARG A 292 3.14 41.38 0.96
CA ARG A 292 1.77 41.40 1.51
C ARG A 292 0.65 41.61 0.48
N THR A 293 0.90 41.31 -0.81
CA THR A 293 -0.13 41.32 -1.87
C THR A 293 -0.97 40.04 -1.95
N GLY A 294 -0.65 39.01 -1.15
CA GLY A 294 -1.38 37.75 -1.13
C GLY A 294 -0.81 36.63 -2.01
N LYS A 295 0.44 36.75 -2.50
CA LYS A 295 1.11 35.70 -3.30
C LYS A 295 1.02 34.30 -2.69
N THR A 296 1.30 34.18 -1.39
CA THR A 296 1.23 32.90 -0.68
C THR A 296 -0.21 32.36 -0.62
N ALA A 297 -1.20 33.24 -0.47
CA ALA A 297 -2.61 32.85 -0.50
C ALA A 297 -3.03 32.39 -1.91
N PHE A 298 -2.55 33.05 -2.95
CA PHE A 298 -2.76 32.62 -4.34
C PHE A 298 -2.18 31.22 -4.58
N LEU A 299 -0.93 30.97 -4.17
CA LEU A 299 -0.29 29.66 -4.31
C LEU A 299 -0.98 28.58 -3.47
N LYS A 300 -1.45 28.92 -2.26
CA LYS A 300 -2.28 28.01 -1.45
C LYS A 300 -3.58 27.65 -2.16
N LEU A 301 -4.30 28.60 -2.75
CA LEU A 301 -5.53 28.34 -3.52
C LEU A 301 -5.27 27.45 -4.74
N LEU A 302 -4.18 27.69 -5.47
CA LEU A 302 -3.75 26.85 -6.59
C LEU A 302 -3.45 25.42 -6.13
N ALA A 303 -2.64 25.28 -5.07
CA ALA A 303 -2.31 23.99 -4.49
C ALA A 303 -3.53 23.24 -3.95
N THR A 304 -4.49 23.91 -3.32
CA THR A 304 -5.72 23.28 -2.83
C THR A 304 -6.50 22.62 -3.97
N LYS A 305 -6.57 23.24 -5.15
CA LYS A 305 -7.17 22.61 -6.34
C LYS A 305 -6.42 21.34 -6.75
N PHE A 306 -5.10 21.42 -6.90
CA PHE A 306 -4.28 20.26 -7.27
C PHE A 306 -4.35 19.14 -6.23
N MET A 307 -4.34 19.47 -4.93
CA MET A 307 -4.50 18.50 -3.85
C MET A 307 -5.87 17.81 -3.89
N ALA A 308 -6.94 18.51 -4.29
CA ALA A 308 -8.25 17.89 -4.53
C ALA A 308 -8.21 16.88 -5.68
N ASP A 309 -7.36 17.09 -6.69
CA ASP A 309 -7.12 16.18 -7.82
C ASP A 309 -6.07 15.07 -7.53
N GLY A 310 -5.70 14.93 -6.25
CA GLY A 310 -4.79 13.90 -5.75
C GLY A 310 -3.30 14.23 -5.89
N TRP A 311 -2.94 15.49 -6.10
CA TRP A 311 -1.54 15.90 -6.11
C TRP A 311 -0.99 16.11 -4.69
N SER A 312 0.30 15.85 -4.51
CA SER A 312 1.04 16.14 -3.29
C SER A 312 1.87 17.40 -3.46
N VAL A 313 1.75 18.35 -2.52
CA VAL A 313 2.55 19.57 -2.52
C VAL A 313 3.56 19.49 -1.38
N PHE A 314 4.84 19.40 -1.75
CA PHE A 314 5.96 19.33 -0.82
C PHE A 314 6.64 20.69 -0.73
N GLU A 315 6.82 21.20 0.49
CA GLU A 315 7.52 22.44 0.76
C GLU A 315 8.92 22.17 1.35
N ALA A 316 9.92 22.70 0.68
CA ALA A 316 11.29 22.78 1.19
C ALA A 316 12.04 23.93 0.52
N SER A 317 12.79 24.69 1.31
CA SER A 317 13.69 25.75 0.86
C SER A 317 15.11 25.23 0.60
N GLY A 318 15.96 26.06 -0.01
CA GLY A 318 17.39 25.75 -0.11
C GLY A 318 18.07 25.54 1.25
N ALA A 319 17.56 26.15 2.33
CA ALA A 319 18.12 25.98 3.67
C ALA A 319 17.78 24.60 4.25
N ASP A 320 16.56 24.13 3.99
CA ASP A 320 16.07 22.82 4.41
C ASP A 320 16.87 21.69 3.76
N LEU A 321 17.20 21.83 2.48
CA LEU A 321 18.03 20.85 1.76
C LEU A 321 19.45 20.76 2.32
N MET A 322 20.04 21.90 2.68
CA MET A 322 21.38 21.97 3.27
C MET A 322 21.42 21.52 4.74
N SER A 323 20.28 21.57 5.44
CA SER A 323 20.20 21.21 6.84
C SER A 323 20.63 19.76 7.08
N GLY A 324 21.54 19.57 8.03
CA GLY A 324 22.06 18.25 8.40
C GLY A 324 23.08 17.64 7.44
N GLN A 325 23.41 18.30 6.32
CA GLN A 325 24.39 17.80 5.36
C GLN A 325 25.79 18.34 5.67
N LYS A 326 26.74 17.45 5.94
CA LYS A 326 28.12 17.82 6.28
C LYS A 326 29.04 17.73 5.06
N TYR A 327 28.67 16.93 4.06
CA TYR A 327 29.49 16.69 2.88
C TYR A 327 28.75 17.08 1.58
N ILE A 328 29.51 17.56 0.59
CA ILE A 328 28.99 18.08 -0.69
C ILE A 328 28.19 17.02 -1.45
N GLY A 329 28.74 15.80 -1.55
CA GLY A 329 28.07 14.70 -2.25
C GLY A 329 26.73 14.30 -1.62
N GLU A 330 26.54 14.53 -0.32
CA GLU A 330 25.25 14.26 0.35
C GLU A 330 24.18 15.27 -0.06
N LEU A 331 24.57 16.52 -0.30
CA LEU A 331 23.66 17.55 -0.81
C LEU A 331 23.26 17.27 -2.26
N GLU A 332 24.22 16.92 -3.13
CA GLU A 332 23.93 16.55 -4.53
C GLU A 332 23.01 15.33 -4.60
N GLU A 333 23.31 14.29 -3.80
CA GLU A 333 22.48 13.10 -3.72
C GLU A 333 21.07 13.43 -3.22
N ARG A 334 20.96 14.29 -2.20
CA ARG A 334 19.65 14.75 -1.69
C ARG A 334 18.88 15.52 -2.76
N VAL A 335 19.51 16.45 -3.48
CA VAL A 335 18.85 17.21 -4.55
C VAL A 335 18.39 16.27 -5.66
N ARG A 336 19.24 15.33 -6.09
CA ARG A 336 18.89 14.31 -7.10
C ARG A 336 17.70 13.46 -6.65
N ARG A 337 17.77 12.86 -5.46
CA ARG A 337 16.69 12.04 -4.93
C ARG A 337 15.39 12.84 -4.75
N THR A 338 15.48 14.11 -4.34
CA THR A 338 14.31 14.99 -4.26
C THR A 338 13.65 15.19 -5.62
N MET A 339 14.43 15.39 -6.70
CA MET A 339 13.89 15.48 -8.06
C MET A 339 13.24 14.15 -8.51
N ASP A 340 13.84 13.02 -8.16
CA ASP A 340 13.30 11.70 -8.49
C ASP A 340 11.98 11.41 -7.76
N GLU A 341 11.80 11.94 -6.55
CA GLU A 341 10.57 11.82 -5.79
C GLU A 341 9.48 12.83 -6.20
N LEU A 342 9.84 14.01 -6.69
CA LEU A 342 8.92 15.10 -7.01
C LEU A 342 8.59 15.21 -8.51
N GLN A 343 8.47 14.06 -9.18
CA GLN A 343 8.15 14.04 -10.61
C GLN A 343 6.66 14.30 -10.87
N PRO A 344 6.30 14.96 -11.99
CA PRO A 344 4.90 15.14 -12.42
C PRO A 344 4.14 13.83 -12.57
N ALA A 345 4.82 12.75 -12.99
CA ALA A 345 4.24 11.41 -13.05
C ALA A 345 3.72 10.95 -11.68
N LYS A 346 4.36 11.36 -10.58
CA LYS A 346 3.94 11.11 -9.18
C LYS A 346 2.88 12.08 -8.66
N LYS A 347 2.31 12.92 -9.53
CA LYS A 347 1.42 14.02 -9.15
C LYS A 347 2.04 14.85 -8.01
N ALA A 348 3.32 15.16 -8.10
CA ALA A 348 4.06 15.87 -7.07
C ALA A 348 4.45 17.28 -7.54
N ILE A 349 4.28 18.25 -6.64
CA ILE A 349 4.67 19.64 -6.83
C ILE A 349 5.63 20.02 -5.71
N TRP A 350 6.73 20.69 -6.06
CA TRP A 350 7.65 21.25 -5.09
C TRP A 350 7.38 22.75 -4.89
N TYR A 351 6.90 23.14 -3.73
CA TYR A 351 6.86 24.53 -3.32
C TYR A 351 8.20 24.98 -2.72
N VAL A 352 8.80 26.00 -3.34
CA VAL A 352 10.06 26.63 -2.91
C VAL A 352 9.76 28.06 -2.47
N PRO A 353 9.77 28.39 -1.16
CA PRO A 353 9.38 29.71 -0.68
C PRO A 353 10.29 30.85 -1.17
N ASP A 354 11.59 30.59 -1.36
CA ASP A 354 12.57 31.59 -1.79
C ASP A 354 13.48 31.02 -2.88
N LEU A 355 13.10 31.28 -4.13
CA LEU A 355 13.87 30.87 -5.30
C LEU A 355 15.20 31.63 -5.40
N ALA A 356 15.25 32.89 -4.94
CA ALA A 356 16.46 33.70 -4.99
C ALA A 356 17.53 33.17 -4.04
N PHE A 357 17.15 32.76 -2.83
CA PHE A 357 18.06 32.07 -1.92
C PHE A 357 18.53 30.75 -2.52
N THR A 358 17.64 29.96 -3.12
CA THR A 358 17.96 28.67 -3.77
C THR A 358 18.96 28.85 -4.93
N ALA A 359 18.96 30.02 -5.56
CA ALA A 359 19.92 30.43 -6.58
C ALA A 359 21.33 30.75 -6.05
N THR A 360 21.50 30.88 -4.73
CA THR A 360 22.81 31.13 -4.10
C THR A 360 23.23 30.00 -3.16
N ALA A 361 22.27 29.22 -2.68
CA ALA A 361 22.48 28.04 -1.84
C ALA A 361 23.30 26.95 -2.56
N GLY A 362 24.14 26.24 -1.80
CA GLY A 362 24.99 25.15 -2.31
C GLY A 362 26.27 25.57 -3.05
N LYS A 363 26.54 26.88 -3.21
CA LYS A 363 27.77 27.36 -3.89
C LYS A 363 28.99 27.33 -2.96
N HIS A 364 30.04 26.58 -3.31
CA HIS A 364 31.25 26.40 -2.49
C HIS A 364 32.53 26.37 -3.34
N GLN A 365 33.72 26.42 -2.72
CA GLN A 365 35.01 26.22 -3.42
C GLN A 365 35.11 24.76 -3.92
N GLY A 366 34.72 24.53 -5.17
CA GLY A 366 34.69 23.20 -5.81
C GLY A 366 33.43 22.96 -6.64
N GLN A 367 32.32 23.66 -6.32
CA GLN A 367 31.07 23.58 -7.05
C GLN A 367 30.48 24.98 -7.25
N PRO A 368 30.59 25.55 -8.47
CA PRO A 368 30.03 26.87 -8.76
C PRO A 368 28.51 26.85 -8.95
N ALA A 369 27.92 25.68 -9.21
CA ALA A 369 26.50 25.49 -9.45
C ALA A 369 25.71 25.50 -8.14
N SER A 370 24.72 26.39 -8.05
CA SER A 370 23.75 26.40 -6.93
C SER A 370 22.74 25.27 -7.06
N ILE A 371 21.93 25.06 -6.01
CA ILE A 371 20.79 24.13 -6.05
C ILE A 371 19.86 24.47 -7.22
N LEU A 372 19.57 25.76 -7.48
CA LEU A 372 18.77 26.16 -8.64
C LEU A 372 19.41 25.71 -9.96
N ASP A 373 20.73 25.83 -10.09
CA ASP A 373 21.43 25.45 -11.32
C ASP A 373 21.37 23.92 -11.55
N GLN A 374 21.30 23.12 -10.48
CA GLN A 374 21.15 21.66 -10.55
C GLN A 374 19.74 21.23 -10.98
N ILE A 375 18.70 21.92 -10.51
CA ILE A 375 17.30 21.54 -10.79
C ILE A 375 16.75 22.13 -12.09
N LEU A 376 17.35 23.23 -12.60
CA LEU A 376 16.86 23.94 -13.78
C LEU A 376 16.71 23.06 -15.04
N PRO A 377 17.62 22.12 -15.36
CA PRO A 377 17.44 21.21 -16.48
C PRO A 377 16.21 20.30 -16.34
N ALA A 378 15.87 19.87 -15.13
CA ALA A 378 14.68 19.05 -14.86
C ALA A 378 13.40 19.86 -15.03
N ILE A 379 13.40 21.13 -14.60
CA ILE A 379 12.29 22.07 -14.80
C ILE A 379 12.05 22.30 -16.30
N GLN A 380 13.12 22.62 -17.05
CA GLN A 380 13.02 22.87 -18.51
C GLN A 380 12.52 21.65 -19.27
N ALA A 381 12.88 20.45 -18.83
CA ALA A 381 12.41 19.20 -19.41
C ALA A 381 10.96 18.84 -19.03
N GLY A 382 10.29 19.64 -18.17
CA GLY A 382 8.97 19.31 -17.65
C GLY A 382 8.96 18.08 -16.73
N ARG A 383 10.12 17.72 -16.15
CA ARG A 383 10.29 16.59 -15.22
C ARG A 383 10.20 17.00 -13.75
N LEU A 384 10.07 18.29 -13.48
CA LEU A 384 9.93 18.86 -12.14
C LEU A 384 9.01 20.09 -12.21
N ILE A 385 7.99 20.13 -11.36
CA ILE A 385 7.10 21.29 -11.22
C ILE A 385 7.43 22.01 -9.91
N ILE A 386 7.81 23.27 -10.04
CA ILE A 386 8.07 24.17 -8.91
C ILE A 386 6.99 25.24 -8.84
N LEU A 387 6.51 25.48 -7.62
CA LEU A 387 5.76 26.68 -7.25
C LEU A 387 6.65 27.58 -6.40
N SER A 388 6.73 28.86 -6.74
CA SER A 388 7.47 29.83 -5.94
C SER A 388 6.85 31.21 -6.01
N GLU A 389 7.28 32.10 -5.11
CA GLU A 389 6.87 33.49 -5.08
C GLU A 389 8.08 34.42 -4.99
N ALA A 390 7.99 35.59 -5.62
CA ALA A 390 9.04 36.61 -5.56
C ALA A 390 8.46 38.03 -5.63
N THR A 391 9.23 39.01 -5.17
CA THR A 391 8.98 40.42 -5.53
C THR A 391 9.43 40.68 -6.97
N LEU A 392 8.89 41.74 -7.58
CA LEU A 392 9.30 42.16 -8.93
C LEU A 392 10.81 42.44 -9.00
N SER A 393 11.36 43.11 -7.99
CA SER A 393 12.79 43.41 -7.90
C SER A 393 13.66 42.15 -7.75
N ALA A 394 13.23 41.20 -6.92
CA ALA A 394 13.95 39.94 -6.71
C ALA A 394 13.92 39.08 -7.99
N ALA A 395 12.76 38.97 -8.64
CA ALA A 395 12.62 38.23 -9.89
C ALA A 395 13.43 38.85 -11.04
N ALA A 396 13.40 40.18 -11.19
CA ALA A 396 14.20 40.87 -12.20
C ALA A 396 15.69 40.61 -12.03
N ARG A 397 16.19 40.69 -10.78
CA ARG A 397 17.58 40.37 -10.46
C ARG A 397 17.90 38.89 -10.73
N LEU A 398 17.02 37.98 -10.31
CA LEU A 398 17.20 36.54 -10.53
C LEU A 398 17.29 36.21 -12.03
N ILE A 399 16.41 36.77 -12.85
CA ILE A 399 16.40 36.56 -14.31
C ILE A 399 17.64 37.20 -14.95
N GLN A 400 18.09 38.36 -14.47
CA GLN A 400 19.32 38.99 -14.95
C GLN A 400 20.54 38.12 -14.67
N GLU A 401 20.64 37.54 -13.47
CA GLU A 401 21.73 36.64 -13.08
C GLU A 401 21.60 35.27 -13.77
N ARG A 402 20.38 34.80 -14.05
CA ARG A 402 20.05 33.50 -14.64
C ARG A 402 18.94 33.61 -15.69
N PRO A 403 19.28 33.94 -16.95
CA PRO A 403 18.28 34.15 -18.00
C PRO A 403 17.38 32.93 -18.27
N ALA A 404 17.90 31.73 -18.03
CA ALA A 404 17.17 30.47 -18.21
C ALA A 404 15.92 30.33 -17.33
N VAL A 405 15.83 31.06 -16.21
CA VAL A 405 14.63 31.11 -15.36
C VAL A 405 13.42 31.65 -16.13
N ARG A 406 13.61 32.62 -17.04
CA ARG A 406 12.49 33.21 -17.78
C ARG A 406 11.76 32.22 -18.68
N GLY A 407 12.50 31.28 -19.28
CA GLY A 407 11.93 30.22 -20.12
C GLY A 407 11.35 29.06 -19.31
N ALA A 408 11.98 28.75 -18.16
CA ALA A 408 11.59 27.63 -17.31
C ALA A 408 10.30 27.87 -16.50
N PHE A 409 9.95 29.13 -16.23
CA PHE A 409 8.79 29.51 -15.40
C PHE A 409 7.74 30.30 -16.16
N GLU A 410 6.48 30.04 -15.85
CA GLU A 410 5.35 30.96 -16.06
C GLU A 410 5.36 32.03 -14.95
N LEU A 411 5.19 33.31 -15.31
CA LEU A 411 5.39 34.46 -14.41
C LEU A 411 4.10 35.23 -14.11
#